data_AF-A0A8H7EA44-F1
#
_entry.id   AF-A0A8H7EA44-F1
#
_cell.length_a   1.000
_cell.length_b   1.000
_cell.length_c   1.000
_cell.angle_alpha   90.00
_cell.angle_beta   90.00
_cell.angle_gamma   90.00
#
_symmetry.space_group_name_H-M   'P 1'
#
loop_
_entity.id
_entity.type
_entity.pdbx_description
1 polymer ?
#
loop_
_entity_poly.entity_id
_entity_poly.type
_entity_poly.pdbx_seq_one_letter_code
_entity_poly.pdbx_strand_id
1 'polypeptide(L)'
;MSKEVFFEGDAEVLPFTTPTTPTATLQKPSDILDVPAAAPSTIWYLSITKPHVDSHDIVGPTKAFRHLLPHIEAIVSNSPTAIDKLAQLKETEDIWGETEPNEHFFNNGFEVFIVEGQRGSYTILKVIREINKEVFDILPAPVYTVVSVGPLEHAAIPLKAKSSSSSSSASASASTLKSSSAPLSSKFSPGKPKGYVATTQLHGSFIERAAARETAKYIMTVLLLDEENVNEIGRWEKGSKGGGVLMAMNATSMWEVKVVYADDPIGRAQEEADRGEDAFVL
;
A
#
# COMPACT_ATOMS: atom_id res chain seq x y z
N MET A 1 -3.55 -23.57 -52.08
CA MET A 1 -3.85 -24.34 -50.86
C MET A 1 -2.95 -23.80 -49.77
N SER A 2 -3.44 -22.79 -49.05
CA SER A 2 -2.69 -22.03 -48.05
C SER A 2 -3.15 -22.52 -46.69
N LYS A 3 -2.25 -23.12 -45.91
CA LYS A 3 -2.51 -23.59 -44.54
C LYS A 3 -2.53 -22.39 -43.60
N GLU A 4 -3.70 -22.02 -43.11
CA GLU A 4 -3.84 -21.18 -41.93
C GLU A 4 -3.51 -22.03 -40.69
N VAL A 5 -2.53 -21.57 -39.91
CA VAL A 5 -2.18 -22.15 -38.62
C VAL A 5 -2.94 -21.35 -37.57
N PHE A 6 -3.97 -21.96 -36.99
CA PHE A 6 -4.64 -21.45 -35.81
C PHE A 6 -3.73 -21.68 -34.60
N PHE A 7 -3.40 -20.61 -33.88
CA PHE A 7 -2.87 -20.70 -32.52
C PHE A 7 -4.05 -20.58 -31.56
N GLU A 8 -4.31 -21.66 -30.85
CA GLU A 8 -5.30 -21.76 -29.79
C GLU A 8 -4.58 -21.49 -28.46
N GLY A 9 -5.00 -20.43 -27.77
CA GLY A 9 -4.35 -19.95 -26.56
C GLY A 9 -5.05 -18.72 -26.01
N ASP A 10 -6.38 -18.74 -25.94
CA ASP A 10 -7.15 -17.81 -25.10
C ASP A 10 -6.93 -18.20 -23.64
N ALA A 11 -5.87 -17.66 -23.04
CA ALA A 11 -5.81 -17.53 -21.60
C ALA A 11 -6.78 -16.41 -21.21
N GLU A 12 -7.85 -16.77 -20.49
CA GLU A 12 -8.80 -15.83 -19.91
C GLU A 12 -8.07 -14.78 -19.06
N VAL A 13 -7.92 -13.58 -19.61
CA VAL A 13 -7.44 -12.41 -18.88
C VAL A 13 -8.60 -11.93 -18.03
N LEU A 14 -8.51 -12.16 -16.71
CA LEU A 14 -9.43 -11.58 -15.73
C LEU A 14 -9.44 -10.04 -15.89
N PRO A 15 -10.61 -9.39 -15.80
CA PRO A 15 -10.71 -7.94 -15.98
C PRO A 15 -10.10 -7.22 -14.77
N PHE A 16 -8.82 -6.88 -14.85
CA PHE A 16 -8.19 -5.97 -13.89
C PHE A 16 -8.54 -4.53 -14.25
N THR A 17 -8.98 -3.79 -13.23
CA THR A 17 -9.42 -2.41 -13.28
C THR A 17 -8.31 -1.49 -13.80
N THR A 18 -8.63 -0.69 -14.82
CA THR A 18 -7.80 0.43 -15.27
C THR A 18 -7.48 1.36 -14.09
N PRO A 19 -6.21 1.77 -13.90
CA PRO A 19 -5.84 2.69 -12.83
C PRO A 19 -6.50 4.05 -13.12
N THR A 20 -7.55 4.37 -12.37
CA THR A 20 -8.19 5.68 -12.42
C THR A 20 -7.34 6.65 -11.61
N THR A 21 -6.80 7.68 -12.27
CA THR A 21 -6.10 8.79 -11.62
C THR A 21 -7.08 9.53 -10.70
N PRO A 22 -6.92 9.50 -9.37
CA PRO A 22 -7.88 10.15 -8.48
C PRO A 22 -7.58 11.66 -8.43
N THR A 23 -8.27 12.44 -9.26
CA THR A 23 -8.48 13.87 -9.00
C THR A 23 -9.68 13.98 -8.07
N ALA A 24 -9.49 13.79 -6.77
CA ALA A 24 -10.56 13.96 -5.78
C ALA A 24 -10.15 15.02 -4.75
N THR A 25 -10.88 16.13 -4.75
CA THR A 25 -11.00 17.00 -3.58
C THR A 25 -11.30 16.13 -2.36
N LEU A 26 -10.41 16.12 -1.37
CA LEU A 26 -10.49 15.33 -0.14
C LEU A 26 -11.73 15.71 0.70
N GLN A 27 -12.92 15.29 0.27
CA GLN A 27 -14.08 15.19 1.15
C GLN A 27 -13.88 13.99 2.06
N LYS A 28 -14.24 14.15 3.34
CA LYS A 28 -14.25 13.04 4.28
C LYS A 28 -15.20 11.96 3.73
N PRO A 29 -14.72 10.71 3.51
CA PRO A 29 -15.59 9.64 3.03
C PRO A 29 -16.68 9.33 4.06
N SER A 30 -17.65 8.50 3.69
CA SER A 30 -18.66 7.96 4.62
C SER A 30 -18.30 6.54 5.03
N ASP A 31 -18.80 6.10 6.18
CA ASP A 31 -18.66 4.71 6.64
C ASP A 31 -19.43 3.77 5.68
N ILE A 32 -18.81 2.66 5.29
CA ILE A 32 -19.40 1.58 4.47
C ILE A 32 -19.23 0.29 5.26
N LEU A 33 -20.25 -0.03 6.05
CA LEU A 33 -20.23 -1.11 7.04
C LEU A 33 -21.03 -2.33 6.59
N ASP A 34 -21.96 -2.15 5.65
CA ASP A 34 -22.70 -3.24 5.04
C ASP A 34 -21.98 -3.70 3.77
N VAL A 35 -21.54 -4.96 3.77
CA VAL A 35 -20.71 -5.53 2.72
C VAL A 35 -21.22 -6.91 2.39
N PRO A 36 -21.30 -7.30 1.10
CA PRO A 36 -21.74 -8.63 0.71
C PRO A 36 -20.89 -9.73 1.33
N ALA A 37 -21.44 -10.94 1.37
CA ALA A 37 -20.74 -12.13 1.85
C ALA A 37 -19.40 -12.34 1.12
N ALA A 38 -18.38 -12.75 1.87
CA ALA A 38 -17.08 -13.04 1.29
C ALA A 38 -17.14 -14.27 0.37
N ALA A 39 -16.46 -14.18 -0.78
CA ALA A 39 -16.30 -15.31 -1.69
C ALA A 39 -15.36 -16.37 -1.08
N PRO A 40 -15.45 -17.65 -1.49
CA PRO A 40 -14.46 -18.65 -1.07
C PRO A 40 -13.06 -18.22 -1.54
N SER A 41 -12.03 -18.56 -0.75
CA SER A 41 -10.63 -18.19 -1.01
C SER A 41 -10.37 -16.67 -1.05
N THR A 42 -11.15 -15.90 -0.28
CA THR A 42 -10.90 -14.46 -0.07
C THR A 42 -9.72 -14.26 0.87
N ILE A 43 -8.80 -13.41 0.45
CA ILE A 43 -7.67 -12.89 1.22
C ILE A 43 -8.01 -11.47 1.67
N TRP A 44 -7.68 -11.16 2.91
CA TRP A 44 -8.02 -9.92 3.56
C TRP A 44 -6.79 -9.05 3.79
N TYR A 45 -6.91 -7.78 3.45
CA TYR A 45 -5.96 -6.73 3.78
C TYR A 45 -6.67 -5.56 4.47
N LEU A 46 -5.95 -4.88 5.34
CA LEU A 46 -6.37 -3.65 5.98
C LEU A 46 -5.47 -2.51 5.51
N SER A 47 -6.02 -1.59 4.72
CA SER A 47 -5.39 -0.30 4.42
C SER A 47 -5.71 0.69 5.54
N ILE A 48 -4.67 1.25 6.15
CA ILE A 48 -4.74 2.26 7.19
C ILE A 48 -4.25 3.58 6.60
N THR A 49 -5.17 4.52 6.42
CA THR A 49 -4.89 5.78 5.75
C THR A 49 -5.08 6.94 6.72
N LYS A 50 -4.06 7.78 6.84
CA LYS A 50 -4.06 8.98 7.70
C LYS A 50 -3.86 10.23 6.84
N PRO A 51 -4.94 10.83 6.30
CA PRO A 51 -4.84 11.99 5.39
C PRO A 51 -4.10 13.19 5.99
N HIS A 52 -4.25 13.41 7.30
CA HIS A 52 -3.67 14.55 8.01
C HIS A 52 -2.13 14.52 8.10
N VAL A 53 -1.50 13.36 7.98
CA VAL A 53 -0.04 13.19 7.93
C VAL A 53 0.47 12.62 6.61
N ASP A 54 -0.43 12.45 5.63
CA ASP A 54 -0.17 11.79 4.35
C ASP A 54 0.55 10.43 4.52
N SER A 55 0.03 9.59 5.43
CA SER A 55 0.58 8.27 5.73
C SER A 55 -0.41 7.18 5.33
N HIS A 56 0.13 6.12 4.72
CA HIS A 56 -0.61 4.94 4.30
C HIS A 56 0.15 3.68 4.72
N ASP A 57 -0.56 2.70 5.27
CA ASP A 57 -0.03 1.40 5.67
C ASP A 57 -0.97 0.29 5.19
N ILE A 58 -0.42 -0.90 4.90
CA ILE A 58 -1.20 -2.08 4.49
C ILE A 58 -0.82 -3.25 5.39
N VAL A 59 -1.80 -3.79 6.09
CA VAL A 59 -1.66 -4.99 6.92
C VAL A 59 -2.32 -6.17 6.20
N GLY A 60 -1.66 -7.33 6.24
CA GLY A 60 -2.06 -8.55 5.53
C GLY A 60 -0.94 -9.07 4.62
N PRO A 61 -1.18 -10.12 3.83
CA PRO A 61 -2.45 -10.85 3.63
C PRO A 61 -2.84 -11.79 4.79
N THR A 62 -4.14 -11.97 5.02
CA THR A 62 -4.70 -12.92 6.01
C THR A 62 -5.89 -13.71 5.45
N LYS A 63 -6.18 -14.90 6.00
CA LYS A 63 -7.31 -15.75 5.56
C LYS A 63 -8.67 -15.33 6.06
N ALA A 64 -8.70 -14.72 7.24
CA ALA A 64 -9.93 -14.34 7.93
C ALA A 64 -9.84 -12.89 8.40
N PHE A 65 -10.97 -12.19 8.28
CA PHE A 65 -11.10 -10.82 8.77
C PHE A 65 -10.77 -10.69 10.26
N ARG A 66 -11.02 -11.74 11.06
CA ARG A 66 -10.71 -11.79 12.50
C ARG A 66 -9.25 -11.48 12.82
N HIS A 67 -8.30 -11.87 11.98
CA HIS A 67 -6.87 -11.59 12.21
C HIS A 67 -6.51 -10.11 12.03
N LEU A 68 -7.37 -9.33 11.36
CA LEU A 68 -7.20 -7.88 11.25
C LEU A 68 -7.76 -7.13 12.46
N LEU A 69 -8.62 -7.76 13.27
CA LEU A 69 -9.27 -7.12 14.42
C LEU A 69 -8.30 -6.55 15.45
N PRO A 70 -7.20 -7.23 15.85
CA PRO A 70 -6.25 -6.64 16.80
C PRO A 70 -5.67 -5.31 16.31
N HIS A 71 -5.39 -5.19 15.01
CA HIS A 71 -4.91 -3.95 14.40
C HIS A 71 -5.99 -2.87 14.34
N ILE A 72 -7.23 -3.26 14.02
CA ILE A 72 -8.39 -2.35 14.01
C ILE A 72 -8.65 -1.81 15.42
N GLU A 73 -8.72 -2.67 16.41
CA GLU A 73 -8.93 -2.33 17.82
C GLU A 73 -7.82 -1.43 18.36
N ALA A 74 -6.56 -1.72 18.05
CA ALA A 74 -5.44 -0.87 18.44
C ALA A 74 -5.59 0.57 17.92
N ILE A 75 -6.08 0.75 16.69
CA ILE A 75 -6.31 2.08 16.12
C ILE A 75 -7.55 2.74 16.74
N VAL A 76 -8.64 1.98 16.83
CA VAL A 76 -9.94 2.42 17.36
C VAL A 76 -9.87 2.82 18.83
N SER A 77 -9.01 2.17 19.63
CA SER A 77 -8.83 2.45 21.06
C SER A 77 -8.46 3.92 21.37
N ASN A 78 -7.97 4.66 20.37
CA ASN A 78 -7.61 6.07 20.50
C ASN A 78 -8.80 7.03 20.31
N SER A 79 -10.00 6.52 20.01
CA SER A 79 -11.19 7.32 19.72
C SER A 79 -12.44 6.74 20.39
N PRO A 80 -13.01 7.41 21.41
CA PRO A 80 -14.23 6.95 22.11
C PRO A 80 -15.40 6.70 21.15
N THR A 81 -15.63 7.60 20.21
CA THR A 81 -16.69 7.46 19.21
C THR A 81 -16.50 6.25 18.30
N ALA A 82 -15.25 5.91 17.99
CA ALA A 82 -14.96 4.74 17.17
C ALA A 82 -15.11 3.44 17.96
N ILE A 83 -14.83 3.46 19.27
CA ILE A 83 -15.05 2.31 20.17
C ILE A 83 -16.54 1.97 20.19
N ASP A 84 -17.40 2.96 20.40
CA ASP A 84 -18.85 2.75 20.44
C ASP A 84 -19.38 2.21 19.10
N LYS A 85 -18.91 2.78 17.98
CA LYS A 85 -19.26 2.28 16.63
C LYS A 85 -18.79 0.84 16.41
N LEU A 86 -17.58 0.50 16.82
CA LEU A 86 -17.04 -0.85 16.65
C LEU A 86 -17.79 -1.85 17.54
N ALA A 87 -18.16 -1.47 18.76
CA ALA A 87 -18.97 -2.30 19.66
C ALA A 87 -20.35 -2.58 19.05
N GLN A 88 -21.03 -1.56 18.52
CA GLN A 88 -22.31 -1.71 17.82
C GLN A 88 -22.23 -2.62 16.59
N LEU A 89 -21.08 -2.70 15.93
CA LEU A 89 -20.89 -3.61 14.79
C LEU A 89 -20.64 -5.05 15.23
N LYS A 90 -19.96 -5.24 16.36
CA LYS A 90 -19.65 -6.55 16.93
C LYS A 90 -20.87 -7.22 17.56
N GLU A 91 -21.88 -6.44 17.92
CA GLU A 91 -23.07 -6.88 18.62
C GLU A 91 -24.29 -6.79 17.70
N THR A 92 -25.21 -7.74 17.84
CA THR A 92 -26.53 -7.70 17.19
C THR A 92 -27.57 -8.05 18.24
N GLU A 93 -28.74 -7.42 18.15
CA GLU A 93 -29.87 -7.76 19.02
C GLU A 93 -30.66 -8.92 18.39
N ASP A 94 -30.79 -10.02 19.12
CA ASP A 94 -31.68 -11.11 18.74
C ASP A 94 -33.16 -10.71 18.95
N ILE A 95 -34.08 -11.53 18.45
CA ILE A 95 -35.54 -11.35 18.47
C ILE A 95 -36.08 -11.18 19.91
N TRP A 96 -35.33 -11.62 20.93
CA TRP A 96 -35.65 -11.46 22.35
C TRP A 96 -34.94 -10.28 23.04
N GLY A 97 -34.18 -9.46 22.30
CA GLY A 97 -33.45 -8.31 22.82
C GLY A 97 -32.17 -8.68 23.59
N GLU A 98 -31.68 -9.92 23.43
CA GLU A 98 -30.38 -10.34 23.94
C GLU A 98 -29.27 -9.95 22.96
N THR A 99 -28.14 -9.51 23.50
CA THR A 99 -26.99 -9.05 22.72
C THR A 99 -26.12 -10.25 22.34
N GLU A 100 -26.08 -10.58 21.05
CA GLU A 100 -25.28 -11.68 20.50
C GLU A 100 -24.12 -11.17 19.64
N PRO A 101 -23.01 -11.93 19.52
CA PRO A 101 -21.94 -11.58 18.62
C PRO A 101 -22.42 -11.62 17.16
N ASN A 102 -22.23 -10.52 16.44
CA ASN A 102 -22.60 -10.38 15.06
C ASN A 102 -21.66 -11.20 14.14
N GLU A 103 -22.00 -12.47 13.90
CA GLU A 103 -21.19 -13.35 13.05
C GLU A 103 -20.99 -12.79 11.63
N HIS A 104 -21.97 -12.06 11.10
CA HIS A 104 -21.85 -11.41 9.79
C HIS A 104 -20.67 -10.44 9.77
N PHE A 105 -20.50 -9.63 10.82
CA PHE A 105 -19.36 -8.74 10.95
C PHE A 105 -18.04 -9.49 11.09
N PHE A 106 -17.98 -10.57 11.88
CA PHE A 106 -16.74 -11.32 12.05
C PHE A 106 -16.30 -12.09 10.80
N ASN A 107 -17.25 -12.48 9.94
CA ASN A 107 -16.98 -13.23 8.73
C ASN A 107 -16.75 -12.32 7.50
N ASN A 108 -17.49 -11.22 7.42
CA ASN A 108 -17.47 -10.32 6.26
C ASN A 108 -16.72 -9.00 6.54
N GLY A 109 -16.65 -8.55 7.79
CA GLY A 109 -16.06 -7.26 8.14
C GLY A 109 -16.82 -6.07 7.56
N PHE A 110 -16.10 -4.97 7.32
CA PHE A 110 -16.59 -3.73 6.72
C PHE A 110 -15.75 -3.36 5.50
N GLU A 111 -16.18 -2.42 4.65
CA GLU A 111 -15.35 -1.94 3.54
C GLU A 111 -14.58 -0.69 3.95
N VAL A 112 -15.27 0.29 4.55
CA VAL A 112 -14.68 1.56 4.99
C VAL A 112 -15.18 1.89 6.40
N PHE A 113 -14.25 2.12 7.32
CA PHE A 113 -14.52 2.53 8.69
C PHE A 113 -13.69 3.76 9.06
N ILE A 114 -14.36 4.82 9.48
CA ILE A 114 -13.72 6.10 9.76
C ILE A 114 -13.57 6.30 11.26
N VAL A 115 -12.31 6.36 11.68
CA VAL A 115 -11.91 6.65 13.05
C VAL A 115 -11.71 8.15 13.17
N GLU A 116 -12.64 8.82 13.86
CA GLU A 116 -12.51 10.24 14.16
C GLU A 116 -11.48 10.47 15.27
N GLY A 117 -10.50 11.32 15.00
CA GLY A 117 -9.48 11.74 15.96
C GLY A 117 -9.77 13.10 16.55
N GLN A 118 -8.82 13.61 17.34
CA GLN A 118 -8.93 14.94 17.92
C GLN A 118 -8.73 16.03 16.86
N ARG A 119 -9.35 17.20 17.07
CA ARG A 119 -9.15 18.44 16.27
C ARG A 119 -9.44 18.27 14.77
N GLY A 120 -10.42 17.43 14.42
CA GLY A 120 -10.81 17.20 13.02
C GLY A 120 -9.86 16.30 12.23
N SER A 121 -8.88 15.67 12.90
CA SER A 121 -8.13 14.57 12.29
C SER A 121 -9.02 13.33 12.17
N TYR A 122 -8.77 12.51 11.16
CA TYR A 122 -9.42 11.22 11.01
C TYR A 122 -8.44 10.22 10.39
N THR A 123 -8.70 8.94 10.66
CA THR A 123 -8.02 7.79 10.06
C THR A 123 -9.06 6.96 9.34
N ILE A 124 -8.79 6.57 8.10
CA ILE A 124 -9.65 5.70 7.32
C ILE A 124 -9.08 4.30 7.40
N LEU A 125 -9.89 3.35 7.85
CA LEU A 125 -9.62 1.93 7.77
C LEU A 125 -10.39 1.39 6.58
N LYS A 126 -9.70 0.83 5.59
CA LYS A 126 -10.32 0.21 4.42
C LYS A 126 -9.95 -1.25 4.36
N VAL A 127 -10.93 -2.14 4.29
CA VAL A 127 -10.68 -3.56 4.07
C VAL A 127 -10.67 -3.82 2.57
N ILE A 128 -9.62 -4.46 2.10
CA ILE A 128 -9.48 -4.88 0.71
C ILE A 128 -9.60 -6.41 0.68
N ARG A 129 -10.47 -6.90 -0.20
CA ARG A 129 -10.70 -8.33 -0.42
C ARG A 129 -10.11 -8.72 -1.77
N GLU A 130 -9.26 -9.74 -1.78
CA GLU A 130 -8.67 -10.31 -3.01
C GLU A 130 -9.03 -11.77 -3.10
N ILE A 131 -9.52 -12.23 -4.26
CA ILE A 131 -9.82 -13.65 -4.47
C ILE A 131 -8.61 -14.28 -5.16
N ASN A 132 -7.83 -15.06 -4.41
CA ASN A 132 -6.65 -15.74 -4.94
C ASN A 132 -6.46 -17.08 -4.22
N LYS A 133 -6.89 -18.16 -4.88
CA LYS A 133 -6.88 -19.51 -4.31
C LYS A 133 -5.46 -20.00 -3.99
N GLU A 134 -4.50 -19.77 -4.88
CA GLU A 134 -3.15 -20.30 -4.72
C GLU A 134 -2.46 -19.69 -3.49
N VAL A 135 -2.57 -18.38 -3.35
CA VAL A 135 -2.04 -17.65 -2.18
C VAL A 135 -2.83 -18.05 -0.94
N PHE A 136 -4.17 -18.14 -1.01
CA PHE A 136 -5.01 -18.57 0.09
C PHE A 136 -4.61 -19.94 0.62
N ASP A 137 -4.33 -20.92 -0.23
CA ASP A 137 -3.97 -22.28 0.21
C ASP A 137 -2.63 -22.30 0.98
N ILE A 138 -1.73 -21.36 0.70
CA ILE A 138 -0.38 -21.28 1.27
C ILE A 138 -0.31 -20.45 2.56
N LEU A 139 -1.22 -19.49 2.76
CA LEU A 139 -1.25 -18.69 4.00
C LEU A 139 -1.42 -19.59 5.25
N PRO A 140 -0.72 -19.32 6.37
CA PRO A 140 0.05 -18.12 6.72
C PRO A 140 1.54 -18.12 6.31
N ALA A 141 1.95 -18.94 5.33
CA ALA A 141 3.32 -18.90 4.85
C ALA A 141 3.64 -17.55 4.16
N PRO A 142 4.92 -17.13 4.12
CA PRO A 142 5.30 -15.85 3.55
C PRO A 142 4.93 -15.73 2.08
N VAL A 143 4.43 -14.56 1.70
CA VAL A 143 4.10 -14.22 0.32
C VAL A 143 4.60 -12.81 -0.04
N TYR A 144 4.63 -12.52 -1.33
CA TYR A 144 5.05 -11.24 -1.86
C TYR A 144 3.84 -10.37 -2.19
N THR A 145 3.73 -9.22 -1.55
CA THR A 145 2.67 -8.24 -1.79
C THR A 145 3.20 -7.11 -2.67
N VAL A 146 2.48 -6.75 -3.73
CA VAL A 146 2.86 -5.66 -4.64
C VAL A 146 2.00 -4.43 -4.38
N VAL A 147 2.64 -3.31 -4.11
CA VAL A 147 1.99 -2.04 -3.79
C VAL A 147 2.62 -0.94 -4.64
N SER A 148 1.80 -0.12 -5.30
CA SER A 148 2.28 1.08 -6.00
C SER A 148 1.88 2.34 -5.28
N VAL A 149 2.64 3.41 -5.50
CA VAL A 149 2.38 4.76 -5.03
C VAL A 149 2.80 5.72 -6.14
N GLY A 150 1.95 6.68 -6.49
CA GLY A 150 2.29 7.76 -7.40
C GLY A 150 1.17 8.11 -8.39
N PRO A 151 1.19 9.32 -8.98
CA PRO A 151 2.27 10.31 -8.89
C PRO A 151 2.33 11.05 -7.54
N LEU A 152 3.52 11.10 -6.95
CA LEU A 152 3.81 11.87 -5.75
C LEU A 152 4.41 13.22 -6.12
N GLU A 153 3.73 14.30 -5.77
CA GLU A 153 4.20 15.64 -6.05
C GLU A 153 5.34 16.02 -5.10
N HIS A 154 6.45 16.51 -5.64
CA HIS A 154 7.53 17.07 -4.85
C HIS A 154 7.91 18.45 -5.40
N ALA A 155 8.48 19.29 -4.53
CA ALA A 155 8.91 20.62 -4.93
C ALA A 155 9.95 20.50 -6.05
N ALA A 156 9.67 21.12 -7.20
CA ALA A 156 10.50 21.04 -8.39
C ALA A 156 11.98 21.27 -8.03
N ILE A 157 12.83 20.31 -8.34
CA ILE A 157 14.27 20.46 -8.17
C ILE A 157 14.75 21.30 -9.35
N PRO A 158 15.21 22.55 -9.17
CA PRO A 158 15.80 23.29 -10.27
C PRO A 158 17.09 22.56 -10.67
N LEU A 159 17.04 21.82 -11.78
CA LEU A 159 18.21 21.26 -12.42
C LEU A 159 19.07 22.45 -12.87
N LYS A 160 20.08 22.81 -12.06
CA LYS A 160 21.12 23.74 -12.51
C LYS A 160 21.83 23.09 -13.70
N ALA A 161 21.47 23.54 -14.90
CA ALA A 161 22.22 23.27 -16.11
C ALA A 161 23.66 23.73 -15.88
N LYS A 162 24.58 22.78 -15.72
CA LYS A 162 26.02 23.09 -15.66
C LYS A 162 26.48 23.33 -17.09
N SER A 163 26.25 24.54 -17.57
CA SER A 163 26.81 25.03 -18.82
C SER A 163 28.32 24.86 -18.78
N SER A 164 28.83 24.09 -19.74
CA SER A 164 30.23 24.02 -20.11
C SER A 164 30.77 25.44 -20.38
N SER A 165 31.66 25.92 -19.53
CA SER A 165 32.57 27.00 -19.88
C SER A 165 33.98 26.58 -19.51
N SER A 166 34.72 26.24 -20.56
CA SER A 166 36.16 26.15 -20.59
C SER A 166 36.79 27.52 -20.35
N SER A 167 37.68 27.64 -19.37
CA SER A 167 38.82 28.56 -19.44
C SER A 167 39.91 28.16 -18.44
N SER A 168 41.13 28.25 -18.94
CA SER A 168 42.42 27.78 -18.46
C SER A 168 43.04 28.59 -17.31
N SER A 169 44.00 27.92 -16.64
CA SER A 169 45.26 28.43 -16.05
C SER A 169 45.22 29.50 -14.93
N ALA A 170 45.76 29.17 -13.75
CA ALA A 170 47.04 29.70 -13.25
C ALA A 170 47.29 29.32 -11.77
N SER A 171 48.56 29.35 -11.41
CA SER A 171 49.26 28.90 -10.22
C SER A 171 49.19 29.82 -8.99
N ALA A 172 49.51 29.21 -7.83
CA ALA A 172 50.36 29.73 -6.73
C ALA A 172 49.71 30.18 -5.40
N SER A 173 50.27 29.59 -4.33
CA SER A 173 50.63 30.17 -3.02
C SER A 173 49.56 30.45 -1.95
N ALA A 174 49.91 29.99 -0.73
CA ALA A 174 49.19 30.16 0.52
C ALA A 174 49.23 31.59 1.09
N SER A 175 48.15 32.04 1.75
CA SER A 175 48.14 32.49 3.16
C SER A 175 46.83 33.18 3.57
N THR A 176 46.50 32.94 4.83
CA THR A 176 45.48 33.41 5.78
C THR A 176 44.93 34.85 5.61
N LEU A 177 43.59 35.03 5.72
CA LEU A 177 42.90 35.81 6.77
C LEU A 177 41.38 35.97 6.51
N LYS A 178 40.63 35.97 7.61
CA LYS A 178 39.16 36.04 7.75
C LYS A 178 38.53 37.24 7.02
N SER A 179 37.44 36.99 6.30
CA SER A 179 36.34 37.97 6.21
C SER A 179 34.99 37.24 6.16
N SER A 180 34.08 37.79 6.94
CA SER A 180 32.68 37.41 7.12
C SER A 180 31.91 37.40 5.80
N SER A 181 31.37 36.26 5.42
CA SER A 181 30.14 36.20 4.63
C SER A 181 29.35 34.97 5.06
N ALA A 182 28.12 35.21 5.50
CA ALA A 182 27.19 34.20 5.92
C ALA A 182 26.99 33.16 4.79
N PRO A 183 27.06 31.85 5.07
CA PRO A 183 26.58 30.87 4.12
C PRO A 183 25.05 30.90 4.15
N LEU A 184 24.44 31.67 3.24
CA LEU A 184 23.10 31.37 2.72
C LEU A 184 23.20 30.10 1.84
N SER A 185 23.62 28.98 2.44
CA SER A 185 23.22 27.67 1.94
C SER A 185 21.90 27.38 2.60
N SER A 186 20.82 27.92 2.00
CA SER A 186 19.50 27.35 2.20
C SER A 186 19.63 25.86 1.88
N LYS A 187 19.73 25.05 2.93
CA LYS A 187 19.50 23.61 2.86
C LYS A 187 18.11 23.47 2.28
N PHE A 188 18.03 23.33 0.97
CA PHE A 188 16.82 22.93 0.29
C PHE A 188 16.68 21.45 0.62
N SER A 189 16.06 21.16 1.77
CA SER A 189 15.52 19.85 2.02
C SER A 189 14.39 19.70 1.01
N PRO A 190 14.50 18.80 0.01
CA PRO A 190 13.34 18.51 -0.83
C PRO A 190 12.20 18.17 0.12
N GLY A 191 11.11 18.93 0.03
CA GLY A 191 9.93 18.70 0.86
C GLY A 191 9.52 17.24 0.72
N LYS A 192 8.97 16.65 1.79
CA LYS A 192 8.44 15.28 1.72
C LYS A 192 7.45 15.22 0.54
N PRO A 193 7.59 14.24 -0.37
CA PRO A 193 6.65 14.06 -1.47
C PRO A 193 5.23 13.94 -0.89
N LYS A 194 4.27 14.56 -1.56
CA LYS A 194 2.85 14.57 -1.16
C LYS A 194 2.03 13.69 -2.09
N GLY A 195 0.96 13.10 -1.55
CA GLY A 195 0.00 12.31 -2.32
C GLY A 195 0.07 10.82 -2.02
N TYR A 196 0.78 10.38 -0.97
CA TYR A 196 0.86 8.97 -0.59
C TYR A 196 -0.53 8.38 -0.35
N VAL A 197 -1.36 9.09 0.38
CA VAL A 197 -2.73 8.66 0.70
C VAL A 197 -3.60 8.53 -0.56
N ALA A 198 -3.49 9.48 -1.49
CA ALA A 198 -4.36 9.52 -2.67
C ALA A 198 -3.97 8.48 -3.73
N THR A 199 -2.68 8.11 -3.78
CA THR A 199 -2.12 7.37 -4.93
C THR A 199 -1.65 5.97 -4.59
N THR A 200 -1.74 5.53 -3.34
CA THR A 200 -1.35 4.16 -2.97
C THR A 200 -2.39 3.15 -3.47
N GLN A 201 -1.93 2.10 -4.15
CA GLN A 201 -2.76 1.01 -4.66
C GLN A 201 -2.12 -0.34 -4.36
N LEU A 202 -2.93 -1.29 -3.88
CA LEU A 202 -2.55 -2.69 -3.72
C LEU A 202 -2.86 -3.43 -5.03
N HIS A 203 -1.88 -4.15 -5.58
CA HIS A 203 -2.03 -4.90 -6.84
C HIS A 203 -2.16 -6.42 -6.63
N GLY A 204 -2.00 -6.88 -5.39
CA GLY A 204 -2.25 -8.27 -5.00
C GLY A 204 -1.06 -8.96 -4.34
N SER A 205 -1.23 -10.25 -4.07
CA SER A 205 -0.19 -11.11 -3.48
C SER A 205 0.23 -12.25 -4.41
N PHE A 206 1.48 -12.67 -4.27
CA PHE A 206 2.14 -13.65 -5.12
C PHE A 206 3.00 -14.61 -4.29
N ILE A 207 2.97 -15.88 -4.64
CA ILE A 207 3.80 -16.91 -3.99
C ILE A 207 5.25 -16.78 -4.46
N GLU A 208 5.43 -16.55 -5.76
CA GLU A 208 6.73 -16.48 -6.38
C GLU A 208 7.26 -15.06 -6.49
N ARG A 209 8.53 -14.88 -6.10
CA ARG A 209 9.25 -13.62 -6.25
C ARG A 209 9.31 -13.16 -7.71
N ALA A 210 9.45 -14.09 -8.64
CA ALA A 210 9.54 -13.81 -10.07
C ALA A 210 8.26 -13.15 -10.59
N ALA A 211 7.11 -13.75 -10.28
CA ALA A 211 5.80 -13.20 -10.62
C ALA A 211 5.60 -11.81 -10.01
N ALA A 212 5.87 -11.65 -8.70
CA ALA A 212 5.74 -10.34 -8.04
C ALA A 212 6.62 -9.25 -8.69
N ARG A 213 7.84 -9.62 -9.10
CA ARG A 213 8.77 -8.69 -9.78
C ARG A 213 8.31 -8.34 -11.18
N GLU A 214 7.77 -9.29 -11.93
CA GLU A 214 7.22 -9.05 -13.25
C GLU A 214 6.01 -8.12 -13.19
N THR A 215 5.07 -8.40 -12.28
CA THR A 215 3.93 -7.53 -12.00
C THR A 215 4.37 -6.13 -11.60
N ALA A 216 5.36 -6.00 -10.71
CA ALA A 216 5.89 -4.70 -10.29
C ALA A 216 6.47 -3.89 -11.47
N LYS A 217 7.19 -4.55 -12.39
CA LYS A 217 7.69 -3.89 -13.60
C LYS A 217 6.57 -3.47 -14.53
N TYR A 218 5.58 -4.36 -14.74
CA TYR A 218 4.42 -4.05 -15.56
C TYR A 218 3.66 -2.83 -15.03
N ILE A 219 3.39 -2.80 -13.72
CA ILE A 219 2.73 -1.66 -13.06
C ILE A 219 3.55 -0.38 -13.23
N MET A 220 4.88 -0.46 -13.07
CA MET A 220 5.75 0.70 -13.30
C MET A 220 5.62 1.21 -14.75
N THR A 221 5.65 0.33 -15.75
CA THR A 221 5.45 0.71 -17.16
C THR A 221 4.10 1.38 -17.37
N VAL A 222 3.03 0.85 -16.77
CA VAL A 222 1.68 1.44 -16.87
C VAL A 222 1.62 2.83 -16.22
N LEU A 223 2.25 3.01 -15.05
CA LEU A 223 2.29 4.31 -14.37
C LEU A 223 3.07 5.38 -15.14
N LEU A 224 4.00 4.97 -16.01
CA LEU A 224 4.90 5.87 -16.75
C LEU A 224 4.50 6.04 -18.23
N LEU A 225 3.38 5.46 -18.68
CA LEU A 225 3.04 5.37 -20.11
C LEU A 225 3.03 6.74 -20.82
N ASP A 226 2.58 7.79 -20.13
CA ASP A 226 2.45 9.16 -20.66
C ASP A 226 3.49 10.14 -20.07
N GLU A 227 4.50 9.64 -19.35
CA GLU A 227 5.46 10.46 -18.61
C GLU A 227 6.79 10.63 -19.35
N GLU A 228 7.20 11.88 -19.54
CA GLU A 228 8.47 12.21 -20.20
C GLU A 228 9.60 12.47 -19.18
N ASN A 229 10.84 12.27 -19.63
CA ASN A 229 12.06 12.59 -18.86
C ASN A 229 12.15 11.87 -17.48
N VAL A 230 11.67 10.64 -17.44
CA VAL A 230 11.66 9.81 -16.22
C VAL A 230 12.99 9.07 -16.06
N ASN A 231 13.55 9.14 -14.85
CA ASN A 231 14.67 8.30 -14.45
C ASN A 231 14.17 7.16 -13.57
N GLU A 232 14.36 5.93 -14.02
CA GLU A 232 14.01 4.72 -13.28
C GLU A 232 15.21 4.17 -12.49
N ILE A 233 14.96 3.79 -11.25
CA ILE A 233 15.93 3.17 -10.35
C ILE A 233 15.26 1.99 -9.65
N GLY A 234 15.79 0.79 -9.85
CA GLY A 234 15.34 -0.41 -9.16
C GLY A 234 16.34 -0.90 -8.12
N ARG A 235 15.88 -1.13 -6.89
CA ARG A 235 16.65 -1.82 -5.85
C ARG A 235 15.96 -3.12 -5.47
N TRP A 236 16.66 -4.23 -5.64
CA TRP A 236 16.18 -5.56 -5.26
C TRP A 236 17.09 -6.14 -4.19
N GLU A 237 16.51 -6.72 -3.14
CA GLU A 237 17.28 -7.36 -2.09
C GLU A 237 17.93 -8.65 -2.60
N LYS A 238 19.14 -8.94 -2.10
CA LYS A 238 19.87 -10.15 -2.47
C LYS A 238 19.33 -11.34 -1.66
N GLY A 239 19.13 -12.49 -2.33
CA GLY A 239 18.64 -13.72 -1.70
C GLY A 239 17.25 -14.16 -2.19
N SER A 240 16.73 -15.25 -1.66
CA SER A 240 15.43 -15.83 -2.06
C SER A 240 14.23 -15.30 -1.28
N LYS A 241 14.45 -14.52 -0.21
CA LYS A 241 13.43 -14.01 0.73
C LYS A 241 13.40 -12.48 0.81
N GLY A 242 13.84 -11.81 -0.24
CA GLY A 242 14.04 -10.37 -0.26
C GLY A 242 12.99 -9.66 -1.09
N GLY A 243 12.50 -8.53 -0.60
CA GLY A 243 11.62 -7.65 -1.34
C GLY A 243 12.36 -6.87 -2.43
N GLY A 244 11.73 -5.77 -2.85
CA GLY A 244 12.39 -4.77 -3.67
C GLY A 244 11.50 -3.57 -3.95
N VAL A 245 12.11 -2.54 -4.51
CA VAL A 245 11.46 -1.28 -4.84
C VAL A 245 11.90 -0.85 -6.22
N LEU A 246 10.94 -0.55 -7.08
CA LEU A 246 11.14 0.22 -8.30
C LEU A 246 10.71 1.65 -8.00
N MET A 247 11.57 2.60 -8.31
CA MET A 247 11.26 4.02 -8.17
C MET A 247 11.51 4.70 -9.49
N ALA A 248 10.63 5.61 -9.86
CA ALA A 248 10.74 6.44 -11.04
C ALA A 248 10.52 7.89 -10.65
N MET A 249 11.26 8.82 -11.24
CA MET A 249 11.11 10.24 -10.93
C MET A 249 11.39 11.12 -12.14
N ASN A 250 10.60 12.18 -12.28
CA ASN A 250 10.88 13.29 -13.17
C ASN A 250 11.09 14.58 -12.34
N ALA A 251 11.06 15.75 -12.97
CA ALA A 251 11.32 17.02 -12.28
C ALA A 251 10.27 17.42 -11.22
N THR A 252 9.06 16.85 -11.30
CA THR A 252 7.88 17.28 -10.50
C THR A 252 7.24 16.14 -9.72
N SER A 253 7.40 14.91 -10.18
CA SER A 253 6.65 13.74 -9.75
C SER A 253 7.55 12.55 -9.47
N MET A 254 7.14 11.71 -8.53
CA MET A 254 7.80 10.45 -8.18
C MET A 254 6.78 9.31 -8.14
N TRP A 255 7.16 8.14 -8.63
CA TRP A 255 6.40 6.91 -8.56
C TRP A 255 7.24 5.84 -7.88
N GLU A 256 6.59 4.98 -7.11
CA GLU A 256 7.21 3.92 -6.37
C GLU A 256 6.36 2.66 -6.47
N VAL A 257 6.97 1.53 -6.83
CA VAL A 257 6.34 0.22 -6.80
C VAL A 257 7.16 -0.67 -5.87
N LYS A 258 6.56 -1.08 -4.76
CA LYS A 258 7.15 -1.91 -3.73
C LYS A 258 6.69 -3.35 -3.88
N VAL A 259 7.63 -4.26 -3.75
CA VAL A 259 7.41 -5.68 -3.53
C VAL A 259 7.82 -5.97 -2.10
N VAL A 260 6.83 -6.17 -1.23
CA VAL A 260 7.04 -6.44 0.20
C VAL A 260 6.98 -7.95 0.40
N TYR A 261 8.01 -8.52 1.02
CA TYR A 261 7.97 -9.90 1.47
C TYR A 261 7.38 -9.92 2.88
N ALA A 262 6.13 -10.39 3.00
CA ALA A 262 5.43 -10.47 4.26
C ALA A 262 5.85 -11.74 5.01
N ASP A 263 6.90 -11.62 5.82
CA ASP A 263 7.27 -12.63 6.81
C ASP A 263 6.94 -12.05 8.19
N ASP A 264 5.66 -12.10 8.57
CA ASP A 264 5.22 -11.77 9.93
C ASP A 264 5.14 -13.06 10.76
N PRO A 265 6.20 -13.42 11.50
CA PRO A 265 6.21 -14.63 12.32
C PRO A 265 5.22 -14.55 13.49
N ILE A 266 4.84 -13.34 13.94
CA ILE A 266 3.93 -13.16 15.08
C ILE A 266 2.48 -13.33 14.61
N GLY A 267 2.12 -12.73 13.47
CA GLY A 267 0.84 -13.00 12.81
C GLY A 267 0.66 -14.49 12.48
N ARG A 268 1.73 -15.16 12.02
CA ARG A 268 1.73 -16.61 11.76
C ARG A 268 1.48 -17.44 13.02
N ALA A 269 2.17 -17.13 14.12
CA ALA A 269 2.00 -17.89 15.37
C ALA A 269 0.59 -17.78 15.93
N GLN A 270 -0.06 -16.62 15.73
CA GLN A 270 -1.44 -16.38 16.15
C GLN A 270 -2.45 -17.07 15.22
N GLU A 271 -2.26 -17.01 13.90
CA GLU A 271 -3.10 -17.71 12.92
C GLU A 271 -2.95 -19.25 12.99
N GLU A 272 -1.76 -19.76 13.33
CA GLU A 272 -1.54 -21.19 13.61
C GLU A 272 -2.15 -21.65 14.94
N ALA A 273 -2.15 -20.79 15.96
CA ALA A 273 -2.79 -21.07 17.26
C ALA A 273 -4.32 -21.17 17.12
N ASP A 274 -4.95 -20.22 16.41
CA ASP A 274 -6.40 -20.20 16.19
C ASP A 274 -6.86 -21.44 15.39
N ARG A 275 -6.06 -21.90 14.42
CA ARG A 275 -6.30 -23.18 13.70
C ARG A 275 -6.31 -24.39 14.64
N GLY A 276 -5.55 -24.34 15.73
CA GLY A 276 -5.51 -25.39 16.75
C GLY A 276 -6.75 -25.44 17.63
N GLU A 277 -7.40 -24.29 17.87
CA GLU A 277 -8.62 -24.19 18.66
C GLU A 277 -9.86 -24.70 17.88
N ASP A 278 -9.94 -24.42 16.58
CA ASP A 278 -10.99 -24.97 15.70
C ASP A 278 -10.90 -26.49 15.49
N ALA A 279 -9.75 -27.11 15.77
CA ALA A 279 -9.55 -28.56 15.68
C ALA A 279 -9.97 -29.31 16.97
N PHE A 280 -10.30 -28.60 18.05
CA PHE A 280 -10.69 -29.19 19.34
C PHE A 280 -12.19 -29.09 19.66
N VAL A 281 -12.99 -28.57 18.71
CA VAL A 281 -14.46 -28.64 18.77
C VAL A 281 -14.95 -29.71 17.80
N LEU A 282 -14.71 -30.98 18.16
CA LEU A 282 -15.42 -32.15 17.62
C LEU A 282 -15.84 -33.06 18.78
#